data_AF-D9D8E5-F1
#
_entry.id   AF-D9D8E5-F1
#
_cell.length_a   1.000
_cell.length_b   1.000
_cell.length_c   1.000
_cell.angle_alpha   90.00
_cell.angle_beta   90.00
_cell.angle_gamma   90.00
#
_symmetry.space_group_name_H-M   'P 1'
#
loop_
_entity.id
_entity.type
_entity.pdbx_description
1 polymer ?
#
loop_
_entity_poly.entity_id
_entity_poly.type
_entity_poly.pdbx_seq_one_letter_code
_entity_poly.pdbx_strand_id
1 'polypeptide(L)'
;WKTGEWGILSLLDPSTTTLSIALMMKLGLAPMHFWMPEVLQGIPLSTGLVLSTWQKIAPMSLLFQLSEMINIYVVTIIGLTSILVGGWGGISQTQLRKILAFSSIGHLGWMVIILKFSPQLMIFNFIIYIIMTATMFLSLMTINATKMSEISISWSKSPVLTATIMLTLLSLAGLPPLTGFSPKLLIILELVKQNTL
;
A
#
# COMPACT_ATOMS: atom_id res chain seq x y z
N TRP A 1 -31.13 -5.30 -7.29
CA TRP A 1 -32.59 -5.02 -7.39
C TRP A 1 -32.92 -3.77 -8.19
N LYS A 2 -32.23 -2.62 -8.02
CA LYS A 2 -32.49 -1.39 -8.83
C LYS A 2 -32.31 -1.55 -10.35
N THR A 3 -31.33 -2.34 -10.79
CA THR A 3 -31.09 -2.64 -12.23
C THR A 3 -31.52 -4.05 -12.62
N GLY A 4 -31.92 -4.89 -11.66
CA GLY A 4 -32.21 -6.32 -11.89
C GLY A 4 -30.99 -7.18 -12.25
N GLU A 5 -29.82 -6.58 -12.46
CA GLU A 5 -28.60 -7.27 -12.90
C GLU A 5 -27.60 -7.49 -11.75
N TRP A 6 -26.77 -8.52 -11.91
CA TRP A 6 -25.65 -8.84 -11.01
C TRP A 6 -24.29 -8.42 -11.59
N GLY A 7 -24.30 -7.53 -12.60
CA GLY A 7 -23.08 -7.02 -13.23
C GLY A 7 -22.39 -5.98 -12.35
N ILE A 8 -21.08 -6.14 -12.15
CA ILE A 8 -20.25 -5.23 -11.34
C ILE A 8 -20.26 -3.80 -11.93
N LEU A 9 -20.34 -3.68 -13.26
CA LEU A 9 -20.34 -2.41 -13.98
C LEU A 9 -21.70 -1.68 -13.96
N SER A 10 -22.77 -2.31 -13.45
CA SER A 10 -24.13 -1.74 -13.44
C SER A 10 -24.47 -0.89 -12.21
N LEU A 11 -23.45 -0.52 -11.42
CA LEU A 11 -23.64 0.21 -10.17
C LEU A 11 -23.93 1.70 -10.42
N LEU A 12 -24.86 2.25 -9.64
CA LEU A 12 -25.26 3.67 -9.67
C LEU A 12 -24.53 4.48 -8.59
N ASP A 13 -24.47 5.80 -8.75
CA ASP A 13 -23.62 6.73 -7.99
C ASP A 13 -23.65 6.65 -6.44
N PRO A 14 -24.78 6.41 -5.72
CA PRO A 14 -24.69 6.23 -4.27
C PRO A 14 -24.19 4.84 -3.87
N SER A 15 -24.36 3.84 -4.71
CA SER A 15 -23.91 2.47 -4.45
C SER A 15 -22.42 2.27 -4.74
N THR A 16 -21.86 2.98 -5.73
CA THR A 16 -20.43 2.92 -6.06
C THR A 16 -19.56 3.53 -4.97
N THR A 17 -20.01 4.65 -4.39
CA THR A 17 -19.31 5.36 -3.31
C THR A 17 -19.31 4.56 -2.00
N THR A 18 -20.42 3.94 -1.63
CA THR A 18 -20.49 3.08 -0.44
C THR A 18 -19.63 1.83 -0.60
N LEU A 19 -19.64 1.20 -1.78
CA LEU A 19 -18.77 0.07 -2.09
C LEU A 19 -17.29 0.46 -2.07
N SER A 20 -16.91 1.60 -2.65
CA SER A 20 -15.51 2.04 -2.66
C SER A 20 -15.00 2.32 -1.24
N ILE A 21 -15.79 2.96 -0.38
CA ILE A 21 -15.45 3.18 1.03
C ILE A 21 -15.27 1.83 1.76
N ALA A 22 -16.15 0.87 1.52
CA ALA A 22 -16.04 -0.47 2.13
C ALA A 22 -14.76 -1.20 1.69
N LEU A 23 -14.40 -1.12 0.41
CA LEU A 23 -13.15 -1.69 -0.10
C LEU A 23 -11.92 -0.97 0.47
N MET A 24 -11.98 0.35 0.60
CA MET A 24 -10.90 1.16 1.19
C MET A 24 -10.70 0.86 2.67
N MET A 25 -11.78 0.60 3.42
CA MET A 25 -11.72 0.11 4.80
C MET A 25 -11.02 -1.26 4.87
N LYS A 26 -11.39 -2.19 3.98
CA LYS A 26 -10.76 -3.53 3.90
C LYS A 26 -9.27 -3.47 3.54
N LEU A 27 -8.85 -2.47 2.78
CA LEU A 27 -7.44 -2.23 2.46
C LEU A 27 -6.64 -1.57 3.60
N GLY A 28 -7.34 -0.99 4.59
CA GLY A 28 -6.73 -0.30 5.72
C GLY A 28 -6.30 1.14 5.41
N LEU A 29 -7.00 1.82 4.49
CA LEU A 29 -6.73 3.22 4.16
C LEU A 29 -7.26 4.17 5.24
N ALA A 30 -6.62 5.34 5.37
CA ALA A 30 -7.08 6.36 6.30
C ALA A 30 -8.45 6.95 5.84
N PRO A 31 -9.38 7.26 6.77
CA PRO A 31 -9.23 7.25 8.23
C PRO A 31 -9.38 5.87 8.90
N MET A 32 -9.86 4.85 8.19
CA MET A 32 -10.13 3.50 8.73
C MET A 32 -8.89 2.59 8.82
N HIS A 33 -7.73 3.19 9.04
CA HIS A 33 -6.43 2.53 9.02
C HIS A 33 -6.01 1.90 10.35
N PHE A 34 -6.67 2.26 11.47
CA PHE A 34 -6.24 1.93 12.83
C PHE A 34 -6.07 0.43 13.10
N TRP A 35 -6.87 -0.42 12.45
CA TRP A 35 -6.79 -1.87 12.63
C TRP A 35 -5.49 -2.45 12.06
N MET A 36 -4.94 -1.85 10.99
CA MET A 36 -3.85 -2.44 10.23
C MET A 36 -2.54 -2.51 11.04
N PRO A 37 -2.03 -1.43 11.68
CA PRO A 37 -0.83 -1.49 12.50
C PRO A 37 -0.94 -2.40 13.73
N GLU A 38 -2.11 -2.46 14.36
CA GLU A 38 -2.33 -3.28 15.55
C GLU A 38 -2.37 -4.77 15.22
N VAL A 39 -3.13 -5.15 14.18
CA VAL A 39 -3.22 -6.53 13.72
C VAL A 39 -1.85 -7.02 13.24
N LEU A 40 -1.12 -6.23 12.45
CA LEU A 40 0.21 -6.62 11.98
C LEU A 40 1.20 -6.80 13.13
N GLN A 41 1.09 -6.01 14.20
CA GLN A 41 1.97 -6.18 15.36
C GLN A 41 1.72 -7.49 16.11
N GLY A 42 0.45 -7.93 16.20
CA GLY A 42 0.02 -9.09 16.98
C GLY A 42 0.17 -10.46 16.30
N ILE A 43 0.46 -10.49 15.00
CA ILE A 43 0.58 -11.73 14.21
C ILE A 43 2.04 -12.05 13.85
N PRO A 44 2.39 -13.33 13.58
CA PRO A 44 3.72 -13.68 13.12
C PRO A 44 4.04 -13.10 11.73
N LEU A 45 5.34 -12.99 11.41
CA LEU A 45 5.80 -12.40 10.14
C LEU A 45 5.24 -13.12 8.92
N SER A 46 5.10 -14.46 8.97
CA SER A 46 4.54 -15.27 7.88
C SER A 46 3.10 -14.87 7.54
N THR A 47 2.25 -14.77 8.56
CA THR A 47 0.87 -14.29 8.39
C THR A 47 0.82 -12.81 8.04
N GLY A 48 1.77 -12.02 8.54
CA GLY A 48 1.93 -10.60 8.18
C GLY A 48 2.18 -10.41 6.68
N LEU A 49 3.03 -11.24 6.08
CA LEU A 49 3.28 -11.25 4.64
C LEU A 49 2.01 -11.56 3.85
N VAL A 50 1.23 -12.56 4.26
CA VAL A 50 -0.03 -12.92 3.60
C VAL A 50 -1.05 -11.78 3.71
N LEU A 51 -1.13 -11.14 4.87
CA LEU A 51 -2.04 -10.02 5.11
C LEU A 51 -1.62 -8.79 4.29
N SER A 52 -0.33 -8.49 4.17
CA SER A 52 0.16 -7.33 3.42
C SER A 52 0.15 -7.52 1.90
N THR A 53 0.16 -8.76 1.40
CA THR A 53 0.22 -9.05 -0.04
C THR A 53 -1.09 -9.64 -0.56
N TRP A 54 -1.39 -10.88 -0.17
CA TRP A 54 -2.48 -11.68 -0.71
C TRP A 54 -3.85 -11.05 -0.44
N GLN A 55 -4.09 -10.58 0.78
CA GLN A 55 -5.39 -9.99 1.15
C GLN A 55 -5.69 -8.67 0.43
N LYS A 56 -4.67 -8.02 -0.15
CA LYS A 56 -4.84 -6.78 -0.92
C LYS A 56 -5.20 -7.03 -2.38
N ILE A 57 -4.96 -8.23 -2.93
CA ILE A 57 -5.19 -8.53 -4.35
C ILE A 57 -6.67 -8.39 -4.72
N ALA A 58 -7.56 -9.07 -3.99
CA ALA A 58 -8.98 -9.07 -4.33
C ALA A 58 -9.68 -7.70 -4.19
N PRO A 59 -9.44 -6.91 -3.12
CA PRO A 59 -10.00 -5.55 -3.05
C PRO A 59 -9.43 -4.63 -4.14
N MET A 60 -8.15 -4.74 -4.49
CA MET A 60 -7.53 -3.93 -5.54
C MET A 60 -8.08 -4.28 -6.93
N SER A 61 -8.35 -5.55 -7.22
CA SER A 61 -8.98 -5.94 -8.50
C SER A 61 -10.41 -5.41 -8.64
N LEU A 62 -11.16 -5.36 -7.53
CA LEU A 62 -12.51 -4.76 -7.55
C LEU A 62 -12.44 -3.24 -7.75
N LEU A 63 -11.51 -2.56 -7.07
CA LEU A 63 -11.30 -1.13 -7.27
C LEU A 63 -10.85 -0.81 -8.71
N PHE A 64 -10.05 -1.67 -9.34
CA PHE A 64 -9.68 -1.54 -10.75
C PHE A 64 -10.90 -1.59 -11.67
N GLN A 65 -11.81 -2.55 -11.47
CA GLN A 65 -13.02 -2.69 -12.27
C GLN A 65 -13.99 -1.51 -12.09
N LEU A 66 -13.92 -0.84 -10.94
CA LEU A 66 -14.76 0.30 -10.59
C LEU A 66 -14.12 1.65 -10.93
N SER A 67 -12.94 1.69 -11.55
CA SER A 67 -12.14 2.92 -11.72
C SER A 67 -12.94 4.07 -12.35
N GLU A 68 -13.71 3.77 -13.39
CA GLU A 68 -14.50 4.76 -14.12
C GLU A 68 -15.70 5.28 -13.33
N MET A 69 -16.23 4.49 -12.37
CA MET A 69 -17.48 4.80 -11.66
C MET A 69 -17.24 5.42 -10.28
N ILE A 70 -15.99 5.51 -9.84
CA ILE A 70 -15.65 6.06 -8.53
C ILE A 70 -15.65 7.59 -8.56
N ASN A 71 -16.18 8.18 -7.48
CA ASN A 71 -16.15 9.62 -7.23
C ASN A 71 -14.71 10.09 -6.92
N ILE A 72 -14.24 11.06 -7.70
CA ILE A 72 -12.90 11.61 -7.60
C ILE A 72 -12.62 12.25 -6.24
N TYR A 73 -13.58 12.96 -5.63
CA TYR A 73 -13.40 13.62 -4.33
C TYR A 73 -13.12 12.62 -3.21
N VAL A 74 -13.81 11.47 -3.23
CA VAL A 74 -13.62 10.42 -2.22
C VAL A 74 -12.21 9.83 -2.34
N VAL A 75 -11.78 9.53 -3.57
CA VAL A 75 -10.47 8.96 -3.87
C VAL A 75 -9.34 9.92 -3.48
N THR A 76 -9.44 11.20 -3.82
CA THR A 76 -8.39 12.18 -3.51
C THR A 76 -8.25 12.41 -2.01
N ILE A 77 -9.36 12.54 -1.27
CA ILE A 77 -9.34 12.73 0.18
C ILE A 77 -8.72 11.51 0.88
N ILE A 78 -9.18 10.30 0.56
CA ILE A 78 -8.68 9.06 1.19
C ILE A 78 -7.23 8.80 0.79
N GLY A 79 -6.87 9.07 -0.47
CA GLY A 79 -5.52 8.94 -0.97
C GLY A 79 -4.52 9.89 -0.28
N LEU A 80 -4.83 11.18 -0.19
CA LEU A 80 -3.96 12.17 0.46
C LEU A 80 -3.83 11.92 1.96
N THR A 81 -4.96 11.68 2.64
CA THR A 81 -4.94 11.40 4.08
C THR A 81 -4.14 10.14 4.41
N SER A 82 -4.24 9.08 3.60
CA SER A 82 -3.45 7.86 3.80
C SER A 82 -1.95 8.06 3.56
N ILE A 83 -1.54 8.89 2.59
CA ILE A 83 -0.13 9.26 2.42
C ILE A 83 0.39 9.99 3.66
N LEU A 84 -0.34 11.00 4.14
CA LEU A 84 0.06 11.79 5.31
C LEU A 84 0.13 10.93 6.58
N VAL A 85 -0.89 10.12 6.83
CA VAL A 85 -0.96 9.23 8.00
C VAL A 85 0.09 8.14 7.94
N GLY A 86 0.33 7.55 6.76
CA GLY A 86 1.39 6.57 6.55
C GLY A 86 2.78 7.15 6.83
N GLY A 87 3.01 8.41 6.40
CA GLY A 87 4.25 9.14 6.67
C GLY A 87 4.45 9.43 8.16
N TRP A 88 3.53 10.16 8.78
CA TRP A 88 3.66 10.54 10.19
C TRP A 88 3.60 9.35 11.16
N GLY A 89 2.70 8.40 10.90
CA GLY A 89 2.52 7.23 11.75
C GLY A 89 3.74 6.30 11.79
N GLY A 90 4.54 6.27 10.72
CA GLY A 90 5.76 5.45 10.65
C GLY A 90 6.94 5.99 11.46
N ILE A 91 7.06 7.31 11.63
CA ILE A 91 8.25 7.95 12.23
C ILE A 91 8.44 7.56 13.71
N SER A 92 7.34 7.40 14.44
CA SER A 92 7.37 7.16 15.89
C SER A 92 7.44 5.67 16.29
N GLN A 93 7.56 4.75 15.33
CA GLN A 93 7.51 3.32 15.59
C GLN A 93 8.90 2.69 15.68
N THR A 94 9.13 1.86 16.70
CA THR A 94 10.35 1.04 16.84
C THR A 94 10.13 -0.42 16.42
N GLN A 95 8.87 -0.83 16.28
CA GLN A 95 8.48 -2.16 15.85
C GLN A 95 8.41 -2.23 14.32
N LEU A 96 9.13 -3.18 13.72
CA LEU A 96 9.23 -3.31 12.27
C LEU A 96 7.88 -3.61 11.63
N ARG A 97 7.05 -4.42 12.28
CA ARG A 97 5.71 -4.77 11.78
C ARG A 97 4.80 -3.54 11.67
N LYS A 98 4.87 -2.62 12.64
CA LYS A 98 4.12 -1.35 12.57
C LYS A 98 4.66 -0.41 11.50
N ILE A 99 5.99 -0.33 11.35
CA ILE A 99 6.60 0.47 10.28
C ILE A 99 6.14 -0.04 8.90
N LEU A 100 6.14 -1.36 8.69
CA LEU A 100 5.65 -1.98 7.44
C LEU A 100 4.13 -1.79 7.25
N ALA A 101 3.35 -1.74 8.33
CA ALA A 101 1.93 -1.40 8.24
C ALA A 101 1.75 0.05 7.75
N PHE A 102 2.46 1.02 8.33
CA PHE A 102 2.37 2.43 7.92
C PHE A 102 2.91 2.67 6.51
N SER A 103 3.97 1.98 6.10
CA SER A 103 4.43 2.03 4.71
C SER A 103 3.36 1.48 3.75
N SER A 104 2.66 0.40 4.12
CA SER A 104 1.54 -0.11 3.31
C SER A 104 0.40 0.89 3.15
N ILE A 105 0.07 1.65 4.20
CA ILE A 105 -0.97 2.67 4.17
C ILE A 105 -0.56 3.78 3.19
N GLY A 106 0.69 4.25 3.27
CA GLY A 106 1.20 5.29 2.36
C GLY A 106 1.26 4.84 0.90
N HIS A 107 1.76 3.62 0.63
CA HIS A 107 1.81 3.08 -0.73
C HIS A 107 0.42 2.88 -1.34
N LEU A 108 -0.55 2.38 -0.55
CA LEU A 108 -1.93 2.28 -1.02
C LEU A 108 -2.55 3.65 -1.29
N GLY A 109 -2.19 4.69 -0.53
CA GLY A 109 -2.64 6.05 -0.80
C GLY A 109 -2.23 6.54 -2.20
N TRP A 110 -0.97 6.29 -2.60
CA TRP A 110 -0.49 6.57 -3.96
C TRP A 110 -1.28 5.79 -5.03
N MET A 111 -1.62 4.53 -4.76
CA MET A 111 -2.39 3.70 -5.69
C MET A 111 -3.82 4.19 -5.87
N VAL A 112 -4.43 4.66 -4.78
CA VAL A 112 -5.81 5.16 -4.78
C VAL A 112 -5.89 6.47 -5.58
N ILE A 113 -4.97 7.42 -5.36
CA ILE A 113 -4.99 8.71 -6.06
C ILE A 113 -4.98 8.56 -7.59
N ILE A 114 -4.14 7.66 -8.11
CA ILE A 114 -4.00 7.49 -9.56
C ILE A 114 -5.12 6.63 -10.17
N LEU A 115 -5.90 5.94 -9.36
CA LEU A 115 -6.88 4.93 -9.79
C LEU A 115 -7.88 5.45 -10.81
N LYS A 116 -8.36 6.69 -10.64
CA LYS A 116 -9.34 7.31 -11.54
C LYS A 116 -8.74 7.78 -12.86
N PHE A 117 -7.46 8.16 -12.86
CA PHE A 117 -6.81 8.74 -14.04
C PHE A 117 -6.15 7.69 -14.93
N SER A 118 -5.43 6.75 -14.32
CA SER A 118 -4.77 5.67 -15.05
C SER A 118 -4.73 4.39 -14.19
N PRO A 119 -5.76 3.53 -14.29
CA PRO A 119 -5.82 2.30 -13.51
C PRO A 119 -4.68 1.33 -13.86
N GLN A 120 -4.04 1.47 -15.02
CA GLN A 120 -2.84 0.72 -15.39
C GLN A 120 -1.60 1.10 -14.55
N LEU A 121 -1.39 2.39 -14.27
CA LEU A 121 -0.28 2.82 -13.39
C LEU A 121 -0.52 2.39 -11.95
N MET A 122 -1.78 2.32 -11.52
CA MET A 122 -2.17 1.75 -10.22
C MET A 122 -1.71 0.29 -10.11
N ILE A 123 -2.01 -0.56 -11.12
CA ILE A 123 -1.57 -1.96 -11.13
C ILE A 123 -0.04 -2.06 -11.13
N PHE A 124 0.64 -1.23 -11.92
CA PHE A 124 2.11 -1.21 -11.95
C PHE A 124 2.71 -0.93 -10.57
N ASN A 125 2.21 0.10 -9.88
CA ASN A 125 2.64 0.42 -8.51
C ASN A 125 2.33 -0.73 -7.54
N PHE A 126 1.15 -1.37 -7.67
CA PHE A 126 0.75 -2.50 -6.83
C PHE A 126 1.68 -3.71 -6.98
N ILE A 127 2.10 -4.05 -8.20
CA ILE A 127 3.05 -5.15 -8.45
C ILE A 127 4.40 -4.86 -7.78
N ILE A 128 4.95 -3.66 -7.97
CA ILE A 128 6.22 -3.26 -7.35
C ILE A 128 6.10 -3.30 -5.82
N TYR A 129 5.00 -2.83 -5.27
CA TYR A 129 4.72 -2.89 -3.84
C TYR A 129 4.67 -4.33 -3.31
N ILE A 130 4.00 -5.27 -3.98
CA ILE A 130 3.97 -6.68 -3.56
C ILE A 130 5.38 -7.27 -3.55
N ILE A 131 6.18 -7.00 -4.59
CA ILE A 131 7.55 -7.52 -4.68
C ILE A 131 8.40 -6.96 -3.53
N MET A 132 8.39 -5.64 -3.30
CA MET A 132 9.19 -5.00 -2.25
C MET A 132 8.76 -5.40 -0.83
N THR A 133 7.46 -5.59 -0.60
CA THR A 133 6.98 -6.02 0.72
C THR A 133 7.28 -7.49 0.97
N ALA A 134 7.13 -8.35 -0.03
CA ALA A 134 7.49 -9.75 0.08
C ALA A 134 9.00 -9.90 0.37
N THR A 135 9.87 -9.16 -0.33
CA THR A 135 11.32 -9.20 -0.07
C THR A 135 11.65 -8.74 1.35
N MET A 136 11.03 -7.65 1.83
CA MET A 136 11.22 -7.18 3.21
C MET A 136 10.76 -8.24 4.23
N PHE A 137 9.54 -8.76 4.12
CA PHE A 137 9.05 -9.75 5.09
C PHE A 137 9.87 -11.04 5.07
N LEU A 138 10.28 -11.54 3.90
CA LEU A 138 11.13 -12.72 3.80
C LEU A 138 12.50 -12.47 4.44
N SER A 139 13.12 -11.31 4.18
CA SER A 139 14.39 -10.97 4.81
C SER A 139 14.27 -10.92 6.34
N LEU A 140 13.22 -10.29 6.88
CA LEU A 140 12.95 -10.25 8.32
C LEU A 140 12.70 -11.65 8.91
N MET A 141 12.04 -12.55 8.17
CA MET A 141 11.86 -13.94 8.60
C MET A 141 13.20 -14.68 8.67
N THR A 142 14.11 -14.47 7.73
CA THR A 142 15.41 -15.17 7.76
C THR A 142 16.29 -14.79 8.96
N ILE A 143 16.18 -13.55 9.47
CA ILE A 143 16.89 -13.09 10.69
C ILE A 143 16.03 -13.11 11.96
N ASN A 144 14.76 -13.53 11.87
CA ASN A 144 13.78 -13.48 12.96
C ASN A 144 13.73 -12.10 13.67
N ALA A 145 13.83 -11.01 12.90
CA ALA A 145 13.87 -9.65 13.42
C ALA A 145 12.48 -9.00 13.43
N THR A 146 12.11 -8.47 14.60
CA THR A 146 10.83 -7.82 14.88
C THR A 146 10.98 -6.38 15.37
N LYS A 147 12.13 -6.07 15.99
CA LYS A 147 12.49 -4.73 16.49
C LYS A 147 13.68 -4.15 15.72
N MET A 148 13.79 -2.82 15.68
CA MET A 148 14.93 -2.14 15.06
C MET A 148 16.29 -2.58 15.62
N SER A 149 16.38 -2.85 16.92
CA SER A 149 17.61 -3.31 17.58
C SER A 149 18.08 -4.70 17.12
N GLU A 150 17.16 -5.53 16.62
CA GLU A 150 17.52 -6.88 16.13
C GLU A 150 18.12 -6.80 14.72
N ILE A 151 17.70 -5.84 13.91
CA ILE A 151 18.33 -5.56 12.61
C ILE A 151 19.76 -5.04 12.80
N SER A 152 20.03 -4.15 13.77
CA SER A 152 21.38 -3.59 13.93
C SER A 152 22.42 -4.67 14.28
N ILE A 153 22.03 -5.73 14.98
CA ILE A 153 22.90 -6.86 15.33
C ILE A 153 23.11 -7.81 14.13
N SER A 154 22.22 -7.79 13.13
CA SER A 154 22.27 -8.74 12.00
C SER A 154 23.44 -8.50 11.03
N TRP A 155 24.05 -7.30 11.04
CA TRP A 155 25.19 -6.98 10.17
C TRP A 155 26.39 -7.89 10.42
N SER A 156 26.68 -8.21 11.69
CA SER A 156 27.79 -9.08 12.05
C SER A 156 27.53 -10.56 11.74
N LYS A 157 26.25 -10.96 11.62
CA LYS A 157 25.85 -12.35 11.34
C LYS A 157 25.74 -12.64 9.85
N SER A 158 25.14 -11.72 9.09
CA SER A 158 24.80 -11.92 7.68
C SER A 158 24.88 -10.59 6.90
N PRO A 159 26.09 -10.12 6.56
CA PRO A 159 26.30 -8.80 5.96
C PRO A 159 25.60 -8.63 4.59
N VAL A 160 25.55 -9.71 3.80
CA VAL A 160 24.88 -9.72 2.49
C VAL A 160 23.38 -9.47 2.65
N LEU A 161 22.74 -10.16 3.60
CA LEU A 161 21.31 -9.98 3.84
C LEU A 161 21.01 -8.57 4.36
N THR A 162 21.84 -8.01 5.24
CA THR A 162 21.65 -6.63 5.70
C THR A 162 21.79 -5.61 4.58
N ALA A 163 22.69 -5.83 3.61
CA ALA A 163 22.78 -4.99 2.43
C ALA A 163 21.49 -5.08 1.58
N THR A 164 20.91 -6.27 1.44
CA THR A 164 19.61 -6.42 0.74
C THR A 164 18.47 -5.71 1.46
N ILE A 165 18.42 -5.79 2.80
CA ILE A 165 17.42 -5.07 3.61
C ILE A 165 17.54 -3.56 3.37
N MET A 166 18.77 -3.02 3.42
CA MET A 166 19.03 -1.60 3.14
C MET A 166 18.52 -1.20 1.75
N LEU A 167 18.85 -1.97 0.70
CA LEU A 167 18.39 -1.67 -0.67
C LEU A 167 16.86 -1.72 -0.79
N THR A 168 16.19 -2.68 -0.14
CA THR A 168 14.73 -2.76 -0.14
C THR A 168 14.05 -1.62 0.62
N LEU A 169 14.66 -1.12 1.70
CA LEU A 169 14.15 0.04 2.42
C LEU A 169 14.28 1.32 1.59
N LEU A 170 15.41 1.51 0.91
CA LEU A 170 15.62 2.63 -0.01
C LEU A 170 14.67 2.54 -1.21
N SER A 171 14.35 1.33 -1.70
CA SER A 171 13.38 1.16 -2.77
C SER A 171 11.95 1.48 -2.31
N LEU A 172 11.55 1.05 -1.11
CA LEU A 172 10.25 1.43 -0.50
C LEU A 172 10.12 2.95 -0.30
N ALA A 173 11.20 3.61 0.13
CA ALA A 173 11.26 5.06 0.21
C ALA A 173 11.09 5.72 -1.17
N GLY A 174 11.48 5.02 -2.25
CA GLY A 174 11.35 5.48 -3.63
C GLY A 174 12.47 6.45 -4.01
N LEU A 175 13.72 6.11 -3.66
CA LEU A 175 14.88 6.89 -4.08
C LEU A 175 15.34 6.51 -5.50
N PRO A 176 15.69 7.47 -6.37
CA PRO A 176 16.46 7.16 -7.57
C PRO A 176 17.82 6.60 -7.13
N PRO A 177 18.35 5.49 -7.70
CA PRO A 177 18.07 4.78 -8.96
C PRO A 177 17.23 3.49 -8.83
N LEU A 178 16.48 3.31 -7.74
CA LEU A 178 15.80 2.05 -7.43
C LEU A 178 14.41 1.95 -8.06
N THR A 179 13.91 0.71 -8.22
CA THR A 179 12.64 0.42 -8.90
C THR A 179 11.42 1.05 -8.22
N GLY A 180 11.44 1.24 -6.91
CA GLY A 180 10.31 1.86 -6.20
C GLY A 180 10.16 3.37 -6.44
N PHE A 181 11.13 4.02 -7.09
CA PHE A 181 11.00 5.41 -7.54
C PHE A 181 10.12 5.54 -8.79
N SER A 182 10.23 4.59 -9.72
CA SER A 182 9.54 4.67 -11.01
C SER A 182 8.01 4.80 -10.91
N PRO A 183 7.27 4.06 -10.05
CA PRO A 183 5.82 4.23 -9.98
C PRO A 183 5.44 5.60 -9.41
N LYS A 184 6.16 6.11 -8.40
CA LYS A 184 5.86 7.41 -7.78
C LYS A 184 6.07 8.55 -8.78
N LEU A 185 7.18 8.52 -9.52
CA LEU A 185 7.47 9.52 -10.54
C LEU A 185 6.43 9.49 -11.67
N LEU A 186 6.07 8.30 -12.18
CA LEU A 186 5.07 8.18 -13.23
C LEU A 186 3.69 8.66 -12.78
N ILE A 187 3.29 8.36 -11.54
CA ILE A 187 2.04 8.86 -10.96
C ILE A 187 2.05 10.39 -10.92
N ILE A 188 3.12 11.02 -10.43
CA ILE A 188 3.22 12.49 -10.36
C ILE A 188 3.12 13.09 -11.77
N LEU A 189 3.83 12.55 -12.75
CA LEU A 189 3.77 13.03 -14.13
C LEU A 189 2.34 12.96 -14.70
N GLU A 190 1.62 11.88 -14.41
CA GLU A 190 0.25 11.73 -14.89
C GLU A 190 -0.72 12.69 -14.20
N LEU A 191 -0.55 12.94 -12.89
CA LEU A 191 -1.36 13.92 -12.17
C LEU A 191 -1.13 15.36 -12.67
N VAL A 192 0.12 15.70 -13.01
CA VAL A 192 0.46 17.00 -13.62
C VAL A 192 -0.20 17.16 -14.98
N LYS A 193 -0.17 16.12 -15.84
CA LYS A 193 -0.83 16.17 -17.17
C LYS A 193 -2.34 16.44 -17.07
N GLN A 194 -2.97 15.93 -16.02
CA GLN A 194 -4.41 16.09 -15.79
C GLN A 194 -4.76 17.43 -15.14
N ASN A 195 -3.80 18.35 -14.93
CA ASN A 195 -3.97 19.64 -14.22
C ASN A 195 -4.64 19.48 -12.84
N THR A 196 -4.32 18.39 -12.14
CA THR A 196 -4.92 18.06 -10.84
C THR A 196 -4.02 18.37 -9.65
N LEU A 197 -2.91 19.07 -9.92
CA LEU A 197 -2.00 19.72 -8.97
C LEU A 197 -1.98 21.22 -9.30
#